data_AF-A0A2P4TCX7-F1
#
_entry.id   AF-A0A2P4TCX7-F1
#
_cell.length_a   1.000
_cell.length_b   1.000
_cell.length_c   1.000
_cell.angle_alpha   90.00
_cell.angle_beta   90.00
_cell.angle_gamma   90.00
#
_symmetry.space_group_name_H-M   'P 1'
#
loop_
_entity.id
_entity.type
_entity.pdbx_description
1 polymer ?
#
loop_
_entity_poly.entity_id
_entity_poly.type
_entity_poly.pdbx_seq_one_letter_code
_entity_poly.pdbx_strand_id
1 'polypeptide(L)'
;MELPGKRLQEWISVILCFSLICFNFYNLLFYLRLEHTPSIIVGIFAGVITADFLSGLFHWGADTWGSVELPIVGKAFIRPFREHHIDPTAITRHDFIETNGDNCFMTLVPLANMAYKFVSFSPGWLNYPLEKIRFWRCLESMIQGLTGEKPRADDMKWAQKIK
;
A
#
# COMPACT_ATOMS: atom_id res chain seq x y z
N MET A 1 15.45 -2.56 29.96
CA MET A 1 15.42 -1.12 29.65
C MET A 1 15.11 -1.00 28.17
N GLU A 2 13.94 -0.48 27.82
CA GLU A 2 13.57 -0.22 26.43
C GLU A 2 14.54 0.78 25.80
N LEU A 3 14.78 0.64 24.49
CA LEU A 3 15.59 1.59 23.74
C LEU A 3 14.91 2.97 23.74
N PRO A 4 15.68 4.06 23.89
CA PRO A 4 15.15 5.39 23.66
C PRO A 4 14.52 5.46 22.26
N GLY A 5 13.22 5.80 22.19
CA GLY A 5 12.49 5.96 20.94
C GLY A 5 11.74 4.73 20.42
N LYS A 6 11.83 3.54 21.06
CA LYS A 6 11.03 2.36 20.66
C LYS A 6 9.54 2.69 20.67
N ARG A 7 9.06 3.28 21.77
CA ARG A 7 7.66 3.67 21.91
C ARG A 7 7.18 4.64 20.83
N LEU A 8 8.02 5.60 20.44
CA LEU A 8 7.72 6.53 19.37
C LEU A 8 7.63 5.82 18.01
N GLN A 9 8.55 4.89 17.73
CA GLN A 9 8.51 4.08 16.52
C GLN A 9 7.24 3.22 16.44
N GLU A 10 6.80 2.60 17.54
CA GLU A 10 5.55 1.83 17.57
C GLU A 10 4.34 2.69 17.21
N TRP A 11 4.21 3.87 17.83
CA TRP A 11 3.14 4.80 17.52
C TRP A 11 3.13 5.22 16.05
N ILE A 12 4.28 5.62 15.52
CA ILE A 12 4.42 6.00 14.11
C ILE A 12 4.03 4.82 13.21
N SER A 13 4.49 3.61 13.54
CA SER A 13 4.26 2.41 12.73
C SER A 13 2.78 2.02 12.71
N VAL A 14 2.10 2.05 13.85
CA VAL A 14 0.66 1.78 13.95
C VAL A 14 -0.13 2.82 13.15
N ILE A 15 0.13 4.12 13.37
CA ILE A 15 -0.60 5.20 12.68
C ILE A 15 -0.44 5.11 11.16
N LEU A 16 0.80 4.91 10.69
CA LEU A 16 1.08 4.79 9.25
C LEU A 16 0.46 3.53 8.66
N CYS A 17 0.55 2.39 9.36
CA CYS A 17 -0.03 1.12 8.91
C CYS A 17 -1.54 1.25 8.71
N PHE A 18 -2.27 1.72 9.72
CA PHE A 18 -3.72 1.90 9.62
C PHE A 18 -4.12 2.93 8.56
N SER A 19 -3.34 4.01 8.41
CA SER A 19 -3.57 5.02 7.38
C SER A 19 -3.39 4.43 5.97
N LEU A 20 -2.35 3.62 5.75
CA LEU A 20 -2.11 2.94 4.47
C LEU A 20 -3.15 1.85 4.20
N ILE A 21 -3.59 1.10 5.21
CA ILE A 21 -4.68 0.12 5.08
C ILE A 21 -5.96 0.83 4.65
N CYS A 22 -6.35 1.92 5.32
CA CYS A 22 -7.54 2.69 4.96
C CYS A 22 -7.46 3.24 3.53
N PHE A 23 -6.31 3.82 3.16
CA PHE A 23 -6.08 4.33 1.82
C PHE A 23 -6.18 3.21 0.75
N ASN A 24 -5.47 2.10 0.96
CA ASN A 24 -5.48 0.98 0.02
C ASN A 24 -6.87 0.34 -0.08
N PHE A 25 -7.58 0.18 1.04
CA PHE A 25 -8.92 -0.37 1.07
C PHE A 25 -9.92 0.52 0.32
N TYR A 26 -9.87 1.84 0.53
CA TYR A 26 -10.68 2.79 -0.23
C TYR A 26 -10.43 2.67 -1.74
N ASN A 27 -9.16 2.62 -2.16
CA ASN A 27 -8.81 2.47 -3.58
C ASN A 27 -9.24 1.11 -4.14
N LEU A 28 -9.11 0.02 -3.37
CA LEU A 28 -9.60 -1.30 -3.78
C LEU A 28 -11.11 -1.28 -4.05
N LEU A 29 -11.90 -0.62 -3.19
CA LEU A 29 -13.34 -0.47 -3.41
C LEU A 29 -13.65 0.37 -4.64
N PHE A 30 -12.92 1.46 -4.85
CA PHE A 30 -13.12 2.36 -5.99
C PHE A 30 -12.78 1.70 -7.33
N TYR A 31 -11.74 0.87 -7.38
CA TYR A 31 -11.27 0.17 -8.57
C TYR A 31 -11.76 -1.28 -8.69
N LEU A 32 -12.68 -1.72 -7.81
CA LEU A 32 -13.18 -3.08 -7.82
C LEU A 32 -13.89 -3.39 -9.15
N ARG A 33 -13.35 -4.36 -9.89
CA ARG A 33 -14.01 -4.93 -11.08
C ARG A 33 -14.23 -6.42 -10.89
N LEU A 34 -15.49 -6.82 -10.92
CA LEU A 34 -15.90 -8.21 -10.71
C LEU A 34 -15.43 -9.14 -11.84
N GLU A 35 -15.07 -8.62 -13.00
CA GLU A 35 -14.47 -9.39 -14.09
C GLU A 35 -13.14 -10.06 -13.68
N HIS A 36 -12.43 -9.48 -12.71
CA HIS A 36 -11.18 -10.02 -12.19
C HIS A 36 -11.35 -10.96 -10.98
N THR A 37 -12.59 -11.34 -10.64
CA THR A 37 -12.88 -12.19 -9.46
C THR A 37 -12.03 -13.46 -9.38
N PRO A 38 -11.80 -14.25 -10.46
CA PRO A 38 -10.94 -15.43 -10.39
C PRO A 38 -9.50 -15.10 -9.98
N SER A 39 -8.91 -14.04 -10.57
CA SER A 39 -7.57 -13.58 -10.23
C SER A 39 -7.49 -13.04 -8.79
N ILE A 40 -8.55 -12.38 -8.31
CA ILE A 40 -8.66 -11.92 -6.91
C ILE A 40 -8.63 -13.12 -5.97
N ILE A 41 -9.42 -14.16 -6.24
CA ILE A 41 -9.46 -15.38 -5.40
C ILE A 41 -8.09 -16.05 -5.36
N VAL A 42 -7.45 -16.26 -6.52
CA VAL A 42 -6.09 -16.81 -6.58
C VAL A 42 -5.11 -15.93 -5.81
N GLY A 43 -5.21 -14.60 -5.96
CA GLY A 43 -4.39 -13.64 -5.24
C GLY A 43 -4.56 -13.68 -3.72
N ILE A 44 -5.78 -13.89 -3.21
CA ILE A 44 -6.05 -14.05 -1.78
C ILE A 44 -5.33 -15.30 -1.26
N PHE A 45 -5.51 -16.45 -1.90
CA PHE A 45 -4.86 -17.70 -1.47
C PHE A 45 -3.34 -17.62 -1.59
N ALA A 46 -2.82 -17.11 -2.70
CA ALA A 46 -1.38 -16.90 -2.87
C ALA A 46 -0.83 -15.94 -1.82
N GLY A 47 -1.58 -14.88 -1.48
CA GLY A 47 -1.23 -13.93 -0.43
C GLY A 47 -1.16 -14.58 0.96
N VAL A 48 -2.16 -15.38 1.33
CA VAL A 48 -2.16 -16.13 2.60
C VAL A 48 -0.97 -17.09 2.69
N ILE A 49 -0.74 -17.90 1.65
CA ILE A 49 0.38 -18.84 1.61
C ILE A 49 1.72 -18.11 1.70
N THR A 50 1.86 -16.99 0.97
CA THR A 50 3.09 -16.18 1.00
C THR A 50 3.30 -15.55 2.37
N ALA A 51 2.25 -15.03 3.00
CA ALA A 51 2.33 -14.44 4.33
C ALA A 51 2.68 -15.48 5.41
N ASP A 52 2.07 -16.66 5.37
CA ASP A 52 2.38 -17.79 6.26
C ASP A 52 3.84 -18.23 6.10
N PHE A 53 4.29 -18.49 4.87
CA PHE A 53 5.67 -18.88 4.60
C PHE A 53 6.69 -17.81 5.04
N LEU A 54 6.48 -16.55 4.66
CA LEU A 54 7.42 -15.48 5.00
C LEU A 54 7.43 -15.22 6.51
N SER A 55 6.28 -15.15 7.17
CA SER A 55 6.22 -15.00 8.64
C SER A 55 6.94 -16.15 9.34
N GLY A 56 6.69 -17.39 8.95
CA GLY A 56 7.40 -18.56 9.46
C GLY A 56 8.92 -18.52 9.23
N LEU A 57 9.35 -18.08 8.05
CA LEU A 57 10.78 -17.91 7.72
C LEU A 57 11.45 -16.85 8.61
N PHE A 58 10.78 -15.70 8.81
CA PHE A 58 11.28 -14.64 9.69
C PHE A 58 11.28 -15.07 11.16
N HIS A 59 10.23 -15.76 11.63
CA HIS A 59 10.15 -16.30 12.98
C HIS A 59 11.29 -17.30 13.23
N TRP A 60 11.46 -18.30 12.35
CA TRP A 60 12.55 -19.26 12.44
C TRP A 60 13.93 -18.58 12.45
N GLY A 61 14.14 -17.59 11.59
CA GLY A 61 15.39 -16.83 11.51
C GLY A 61 15.71 -16.07 12.79
N ALA A 62 14.72 -15.35 13.33
CA ALA A 62 14.86 -14.60 14.58
C ALA A 62 15.11 -15.52 15.78
N ASP A 63 14.39 -16.65 15.85
CA ASP A 63 14.50 -17.60 16.95
C ASP A 63 15.78 -18.42 16.92
N THR A 64 16.23 -18.84 15.74
CA THR A 64 17.42 -19.69 15.61
C THR A 64 18.70 -18.88 15.65
N TRP A 65 18.73 -17.74 14.95
CA TRP A 65 19.97 -16.99 14.69
C TRP A 65 20.00 -15.59 15.30
N GLY A 66 18.86 -15.07 15.79
CA GLY A 66 18.81 -13.75 16.41
C GLY A 66 19.64 -13.65 17.68
N SER A 67 20.31 -12.52 17.89
CA SER A 67 20.99 -12.21 19.15
C SER A 67 20.43 -10.92 19.76
N VAL A 68 20.13 -10.96 21.06
CA VAL A 68 19.68 -9.80 21.84
C VAL A 68 20.80 -8.79 22.08
N GLU A 69 22.05 -9.18 21.83
CA GLU A 69 23.23 -8.33 21.98
C GLU A 69 23.45 -7.40 20.78
N LEU A 70 22.81 -7.69 19.63
CA LEU A 70 22.90 -6.83 18.46
C LEU A 70 22.41 -5.42 18.80
N PRO A 71 23.20 -4.38 18.49
CA PRO A 71 22.79 -3.01 18.75
C PRO A 71 21.53 -2.70 17.94
N ILE A 72 20.59 -2.02 18.57
CA ILE A 72 19.30 -1.62 17.98
C ILE A 72 18.38 -2.83 17.69
N VAL A 73 18.71 -3.69 16.72
CA VAL A 73 17.85 -4.80 16.27
C VAL A 73 17.62 -5.85 17.36
N GLY A 74 18.67 -6.21 18.10
CA GLY A 74 18.58 -7.20 19.17
C GLY A 74 17.64 -6.75 20.28
N LYS A 75 17.73 -5.48 20.67
CA LYS A 75 16.91 -4.88 21.72
C LYS A 75 15.50 -4.50 21.26
N ALA A 76 15.33 -4.08 20.01
CA ALA A 76 14.06 -3.61 19.47
C ALA A 76 13.16 -4.73 18.94
N PHE A 77 13.73 -5.77 18.33
CA PHE A 77 12.96 -6.86 17.70
C PHE A 77 13.22 -8.20 18.38
N ILE A 78 14.47 -8.67 18.47
CA ILE A 78 14.77 -10.04 18.94
C ILE A 78 14.36 -10.26 20.40
N ARG A 79 14.55 -9.27 21.28
CA ARG A 79 14.18 -9.38 22.69
C ARG A 79 12.66 -9.53 22.87
N PRO A 80 11.79 -8.63 22.36
CA PRO A 80 10.34 -8.84 22.40
C PRO A 80 9.92 -10.16 21.74
N PHE A 81 10.60 -10.54 20.65
CA PHE A 81 10.33 -11.78 19.94
C PHE A 81 10.55 -13.03 20.78
N ARG A 82 11.51 -13.05 21.70
CA ARG A 82 11.78 -14.22 22.56
C ARG A 82 11.17 -14.11 23.95
N GLU A 83 10.78 -12.92 24.38
CA GLU A 83 10.22 -12.67 25.70
C GLU A 83 8.98 -13.54 25.96
N HIS A 84 8.13 -13.72 24.93
CA HIS A 84 6.94 -14.56 25.04
C HIS A 84 7.23 -16.07 25.17
N HIS A 85 8.44 -16.55 24.86
CA HIS A 85 8.82 -17.94 25.14
C HIS A 85 9.12 -18.17 26.62
N ILE A 86 9.58 -17.14 27.31
CA ILE A 86 9.88 -17.18 28.75
C ILE A 86 8.62 -16.84 29.54
N ASP A 87 7.87 -15.85 29.08
CA ASP A 87 6.65 -15.36 29.70
C ASP A 87 5.55 -15.15 28.66
N PRO A 88 4.82 -16.22 28.30
CA PRO A 88 3.75 -16.15 27.29
C PRO A 88 2.64 -15.16 27.66
N THR A 89 2.46 -14.90 28.95
CA THR A 89 1.44 -13.99 29.45
C THR A 89 1.86 -12.52 29.38
N ALA A 90 3.11 -12.21 29.02
CA ALA A 90 3.57 -10.83 28.84
C ALA A 90 2.71 -10.09 27.81
N ILE A 91 2.31 -10.78 26.74
CA ILE A 91 1.41 -10.23 25.70
C ILE A 91 0.08 -9.71 26.26
N THR A 92 -0.44 -10.27 27.36
CA THR A 92 -1.70 -9.83 27.95
C THR A 92 -1.52 -8.62 28.88
N ARG A 93 -0.29 -8.22 29.15
CA ARG A 93 0.06 -7.07 30.00
C ARG A 93 0.55 -5.88 29.18
N HIS A 94 0.95 -6.11 27.94
CA HIS A 94 1.29 -5.06 26.99
C HIS A 94 0.04 -4.37 26.47
N ASP A 95 0.16 -3.08 26.18
CA ASP A 95 -0.93 -2.35 25.55
C ASP A 95 -1.00 -2.62 24.03
N PHE A 96 -2.06 -2.12 23.41
CA PHE A 96 -2.32 -2.35 21.98
C PHE A 96 -1.16 -1.90 21.09
N ILE A 97 -0.50 -0.78 21.42
CA ILE A 97 0.56 -0.19 20.60
C ILE A 97 1.83 -1.02 20.69
N GLU A 98 2.19 -1.46 21.89
CA GLU A 98 3.37 -2.30 22.09
C GLU A 98 3.18 -3.67 21.43
N THR A 99 1.99 -4.27 21.60
CA THR A 99 1.66 -5.58 21.04
C THR A 99 1.65 -5.62 19.51
N ASN A 100 1.29 -4.51 18.85
CA ASN A 100 1.10 -4.46 17.40
C ASN A 100 2.15 -3.63 16.65
N GLY A 101 2.99 -2.87 17.35
CA GLY A 101 3.88 -1.89 16.74
C GLY A 101 4.86 -2.50 15.73
N ASP A 102 5.49 -3.62 16.08
CA ASP A 102 6.47 -4.28 15.21
C ASP A 102 5.82 -4.99 14.03
N ASN A 103 4.66 -5.61 14.23
CA ASN A 103 3.85 -6.17 13.13
C ASN A 103 3.44 -5.07 12.15
N CYS A 104 2.94 -3.93 12.66
CA CYS A 104 2.58 -2.79 11.82
C CYS A 104 3.79 -2.26 11.05
N PHE A 105 4.95 -2.14 11.69
CA PHE A 105 6.19 -1.70 11.05
C PHE A 105 6.58 -2.59 9.87
N MET A 106 6.54 -3.92 10.06
CA MET A 106 6.90 -4.88 9.01
C MET A 106 5.95 -4.82 7.80
N THR A 107 4.69 -4.45 8.01
CA THR A 107 3.71 -4.30 6.92
C THR A 107 3.79 -2.98 6.15
N LEU A 108 4.56 -1.99 6.62
CA LEU A 108 4.61 -0.67 5.98
C LEU A 108 5.11 -0.74 4.53
N VAL A 109 6.15 -1.53 4.25
CA VAL A 109 6.73 -1.64 2.90
C VAL A 109 5.74 -2.20 1.88
N PRO A 110 5.10 -3.37 2.08
CA PRO A 110 4.12 -3.88 1.11
C PRO A 110 2.90 -2.96 0.97
N LEU A 111 2.43 -2.35 2.07
CA LEU A 111 1.31 -1.40 2.03
C LEU A 111 1.65 -0.10 1.29
N ALA A 112 2.86 0.44 1.48
CA ALA A 112 3.33 1.64 0.79
C ALA A 112 3.56 1.37 -0.70
N ASN A 113 4.09 0.20 -1.06
CA ASN A 113 4.21 -0.22 -2.46
C ASN A 113 2.84 -0.33 -3.15
N MET A 114 1.84 -0.87 -2.45
CA MET A 114 0.47 -0.92 -2.97
C MET A 114 -0.12 0.49 -3.15
N ALA A 115 0.06 1.37 -2.15
CA ALA A 115 -0.41 2.75 -2.22
C ALA A 115 0.25 3.51 -3.38
N TYR A 116 1.58 3.36 -3.53
CA TYR A 116 2.33 3.91 -4.65
C TYR A 116 1.75 3.45 -5.99
N LYS A 117 1.42 2.16 -6.12
CA LYS A 117 0.85 1.64 -7.37
C LYS A 117 -0.51 2.26 -7.70
N PHE A 118 -1.38 2.46 -6.70
CA PHE A 118 -2.65 3.15 -6.93
C PHE A 118 -2.44 4.60 -7.37
N VAL A 119 -1.47 5.30 -6.79
CA VAL A 119 -1.19 6.70 -7.16
C VAL A 119 -0.52 6.81 -8.53
N SER A 120 0.43 5.93 -8.86
CA SER A 120 1.24 6.04 -10.08
C SER A 120 0.65 5.37 -11.31
N PHE A 121 -0.20 4.34 -11.14
CA PHE A 121 -0.76 3.58 -12.26
C PHE A 121 -2.29 3.69 -12.36
N SER A 122 -2.95 4.53 -11.56
CA SER A 122 -4.37 4.79 -11.76
C SER A 122 -4.62 5.57 -13.06
N PRO A 123 -5.53 5.11 -13.93
CA PRO A 123 -5.91 5.89 -15.11
C PRO A 123 -6.61 7.18 -14.67
N GLY A 124 -5.89 8.29 -14.77
CA GLY A 124 -6.45 9.64 -14.76
C GLY A 124 -7.41 9.95 -13.62
N TRP A 125 -7.00 9.81 -12.36
CA TRP A 125 -7.82 10.34 -11.25
C TRP A 125 -8.19 11.81 -11.46
N LEU A 126 -7.34 12.57 -12.16
CA LEU A 126 -7.57 13.97 -12.54
C LEU A 126 -8.52 14.10 -13.74
N ASN A 127 -8.61 13.10 -14.62
CA ASN A 127 -9.53 13.13 -15.76
C ASN A 127 -10.99 13.18 -15.28
N TYR A 128 -11.35 12.43 -14.24
CA TYR A 128 -12.71 12.44 -13.68
C TYR A 128 -13.18 13.82 -13.17
N PRO A 129 -12.46 14.55 -12.29
CA PRO A 129 -12.83 15.90 -11.89
C PRO A 129 -12.72 16.91 -13.05
N LEU A 130 -11.74 16.78 -13.95
CA LEU A 130 -11.63 17.64 -15.13
C LEU A 130 -12.82 17.47 -16.09
N GLU A 131 -13.31 16.24 -16.29
CA GLU A 131 -14.54 15.99 -17.04
C GLU A 131 -15.77 16.57 -16.33
N LYS A 132 -15.84 16.44 -15.00
CA LYS A 132 -16.96 16.98 -14.20
C LYS A 132 -17.08 18.49 -14.30
N ILE A 133 -15.95 19.21 -14.34
CA ILE A 133 -15.93 20.67 -14.57
C ILE A 133 -15.92 21.03 -16.07
N ARG A 134 -16.09 20.04 -16.96
CA ARG A 134 -16.08 20.19 -18.43
C ARG A 134 -14.82 20.89 -18.95
N PHE A 135 -13.71 20.76 -18.25
CA PHE A 135 -12.43 21.42 -18.55
C PHE A 135 -12.05 21.23 -20.03
N TRP A 136 -12.08 19.99 -20.52
CA TRP A 136 -11.74 19.65 -21.90
C TRP A 136 -12.66 20.33 -22.93
N ARG A 137 -13.97 20.36 -22.68
CA ARG A 137 -14.94 21.02 -23.59
C ARG A 137 -14.77 22.53 -23.61
N CYS A 138 -14.45 23.14 -22.47
CA CYS A 138 -14.15 24.57 -22.38
C CYS A 138 -12.87 24.90 -23.15
N LEU A 139 -11.82 24.09 -22.98
CA LEU A 139 -10.56 24.24 -23.68
C LEU A 139 -10.73 24.09 -25.20
N GLU A 140 -11.46 23.06 -25.65
CA GLU A 140 -11.83 22.86 -27.07
C GLU A 140 -12.56 24.08 -27.63
N SER A 141 -13.53 24.62 -26.89
CA SER A 141 -14.30 25.81 -27.32
C SER A 141 -13.43 27.06 -27.42
N MET A 142 -12.49 27.25 -26.49
CA MET A 142 -11.54 28.36 -26.53
C MET A 142 -10.58 28.26 -27.72
N ILE A 143 -10.00 27.08 -27.95
CA ILE A 143 -9.08 26.85 -29.07
C ILE A 143 -9.83 27.08 -30.39
N GLN A 144 -11.03 26.53 -30.53
CA GLN A 144 -11.84 26.73 -31.74
C GLN A 144 -12.21 28.21 -31.93
N GLY A 145 -12.52 28.94 -30.87
CA GLY A 145 -12.81 30.38 -30.94
C GLY A 145 -11.61 31.23 -31.34
N LEU A 146 -10.40 30.86 -30.89
CA LEU A 146 -9.17 31.61 -31.18
C LEU A 146 -8.55 31.26 -32.53
N THR A 147 -8.68 30.00 -32.96
CA THR A 147 -7.97 29.47 -34.14
C THR A 147 -8.89 29.21 -35.33
N GLY A 148 -10.20 29.04 -35.11
CA GLY A 148 -11.14 28.58 -36.11
C GLY A 148 -11.07 27.07 -36.39
N GLU A 149 -10.08 26.37 -35.84
CA GLU A 149 -9.87 24.93 -36.05
C GLU A 149 -10.91 24.11 -35.28
N LYS A 150 -11.61 23.21 -35.99
CA LYS A 150 -12.60 22.31 -35.39
C LYS A 150 -11.92 21.06 -34.83
N PRO A 151 -12.21 20.66 -33.59
CA PRO A 151 -11.71 19.40 -33.05
C PRO A 151 -12.06 18.22 -33.97
N ARG A 152 -11.06 17.38 -34.29
CA ARG A 152 -11.23 16.17 -35.13
C ARG A 152 -11.73 16.43 -36.57
N ALA A 153 -11.51 17.63 -37.11
CA ALA A 153 -11.95 17.98 -38.47
C ALA A 153 -11.23 17.18 -39.58
N ASP A 154 -10.08 16.59 -39.28
CA ASP A 154 -9.22 15.87 -40.21
C ASP A 154 -9.07 14.36 -39.90
N ASP A 155 -9.86 13.82 -38.98
CA ASP A 155 -9.87 12.40 -38.60
C ASP A 155 -10.00 11.45 -39.79
N MET A 156 -10.59 11.89 -40.91
CA MET A 156 -10.75 11.08 -42.12
C MET A 156 -9.67 11.33 -43.19
N LYS A 157 -8.80 12.34 -43.02
CA LYS A 157 -7.77 12.67 -44.02
C LYS A 157 -6.66 11.60 -44.07
N TRP A 158 -6.37 10.93 -42.97
CA TRP A 158 -5.39 9.83 -42.95
C TRP A 158 -5.96 8.54 -43.57
N ALA A 159 -7.26 8.27 -43.39
CA ALA A 159 -7.94 7.09 -43.93
C ALA A 159 -8.05 7.10 -45.46
N GLN A 160 -7.98 8.27 -46.09
CA GLN A 160 -8.10 8.44 -47.54
C GLN A 160 -6.79 8.20 -48.31
N LYS A 161 -5.62 8.12 -47.64
CA LYS A 161 -4.32 7.92 -48.29
C LYS A 161 -3.97 6.45 -48.61
N ILE A 162 -4.86 5.50 -48.30
CA ILE A 162 -4.64 4.05 -48.52
C ILE A 162 -5.42 3.55 -49.75
N LYS A 163 -5.39 4.29 -50.87
CA LYS A 163 -5.88 3.81 -52.17
C LYS A 163 -4.84 4.01 -53.24
#